data_AF-A0A5C0ZL51-F1
#
_entry.id   AF-A0A5C0ZL51-F1
#
_cell.length_a   1.000
_cell.length_b   1.000
_cell.length_c   1.000
_cell.angle_alpha   90.00
_cell.angle_beta   90.00
_cell.angle_gamma   90.00
#
_symmetry.space_group_name_H-M   'P 1'
#
loop_
_entity.id
_entity.type
_entity.pdbx_description
1 polymer ?
#
loop_
_entity_poly.entity_id
_entity_poly.type
_entity_poly.pdbx_seq_one_letter_code
_entity_poly.pdbx_strand_id
1 'polypeptide(L)'
;MQPFRVFLRLKAISSKHRFKAMKIQWLSIFFLSLSNYALAQQTGTSVLEKFLQEKDFLKLEASYRQQKDTLSELNSLYYGAFIDNASNRCTQSAKKIESLLKYHKSELTPQTAPPLLNVQMDNFVKLNAYRKAAKVGEQILASYSTFLDSAKVADLKNTIKLWRALENVPPQQITKVESRVKWTRDKIGLMNIPIRIGNQVSDFVFDTGANLSTISLSYAQKLKLKIIATSIDLGSSTSIQNQAMLAIAPSIFIDKTELKNVVFLVLPDKNLQFPQLDFAIHGIIGFPVMNLLREVQIARDGQFYIPPSVSNNVGQNLFLDELTPVIQLQVGDDTLLCHFDTGAMKTELFKKYYDANKSKVESEGKIDSIGRGGAGGVHKIEVYKIPLSTFTIQGKKVALANLPVLTESVGDFDAHFYGNIGQDIINQFNKMTINFQSMYIDFN
;
A
#
# COMPACT_ATOMS: atom_id res chain seq x y z
N MET A 1 21.49 16.30 8.39
CA MET A 1 21.36 14.82 8.34
C MET A 1 19.99 14.50 7.76
N GLN A 2 19.95 13.88 6.58
CA GLN A 2 18.68 13.49 5.95
C GLN A 2 18.26 12.12 6.49
N PRO A 3 16.97 11.91 6.82
CA PRO A 3 16.53 10.66 7.41
C PRO A 3 16.52 9.54 6.35
N PHE A 4 17.08 8.40 6.75
CA PHE A 4 17.01 7.15 6.00
C PHE A 4 15.56 6.69 5.89
N ARG A 5 15.16 6.18 4.72
CA ARG A 5 13.90 5.44 4.55
C ARG A 5 14.20 3.95 4.47
N VAL A 6 13.40 3.13 5.13
CA VAL A 6 13.38 1.68 4.93
C VAL A 6 12.10 1.36 4.15
N PHE A 7 12.20 1.28 2.83
CA PHE A 7 11.10 0.73 2.04
C PHE A 7 11.12 -0.80 2.15
N LEU A 8 10.32 -1.34 3.06
CA LEU A 8 10.03 -2.78 3.10
C LEU A 8 8.78 -3.07 2.31
N ARG A 9 8.94 -3.01 0.99
CA ARG A 9 7.93 -3.39 0.03
C ARG A 9 8.53 -4.38 -0.94
N LEU A 10 7.86 -5.49 -1.13
CA LEU A 10 8.04 -6.32 -2.31
C LEU A 10 7.63 -5.45 -3.51
N LYS A 11 8.56 -5.07 -4.39
CA LYS A 11 8.22 -4.32 -5.60
C LYS A 11 8.95 -4.79 -6.85
N ALA A 12 8.25 -4.61 -7.95
CA ALA A 12 8.64 -4.80 -9.33
C ALA A 12 9.95 -4.13 -9.72
N ILE A 13 10.76 -4.86 -10.50
CA ILE A 13 11.95 -4.35 -11.17
C ILE A 13 11.49 -3.53 -12.39
N SER A 14 11.82 -2.23 -12.43
CA SER A 14 11.54 -1.40 -13.61
C SER A 14 12.46 -1.78 -14.78
N SER A 15 11.91 -1.85 -16.00
CA SER A 15 12.70 -1.72 -17.23
C SER A 15 12.32 -0.42 -17.93
N LYS A 16 13.33 0.40 -18.25
CA LYS A 16 13.19 1.49 -19.24
C LYS A 16 12.83 0.84 -20.58
N HIS A 17 12.07 1.49 -21.47
CA HIS A 17 12.34 1.67 -22.91
C HIS A 17 11.17 2.41 -23.62
N ARG A 18 11.54 3.18 -24.65
CA ARG A 18 10.76 4.20 -25.38
C ARG A 18 9.75 3.59 -26.38
N PHE A 19 8.52 4.12 -26.43
CA PHE A 19 7.56 3.85 -27.51
C PHE A 19 7.81 4.75 -28.73
N LYS A 20 7.81 4.16 -29.93
CA LYS A 20 7.58 4.85 -31.21
C LYS A 20 6.14 4.59 -31.64
N ALA A 21 5.43 5.66 -32.00
CA ALA A 21 4.08 5.62 -32.54
C ALA A 21 4.07 5.13 -34.00
N MET A 22 3.02 4.41 -34.39
CA MET A 22 2.70 4.16 -35.80
C MET A 22 1.22 4.42 -36.06
N LYS A 23 0.95 5.15 -37.15
CA LYS A 23 -0.33 5.73 -37.55
C LYS A 23 -1.31 4.70 -38.14
N ILE A 24 -2.58 5.01 -37.96
CA ILE A 24 -3.83 4.35 -38.39
C ILE A 24 -4.14 4.60 -39.88
N GLN A 25 -4.87 3.69 -40.55
CA GLN A 25 -5.99 4.05 -41.46
C GLN A 25 -6.97 2.89 -41.71
N TRP A 26 -8.18 3.25 -42.18
CA TRP A 26 -9.53 2.72 -41.88
C TRP A 26 -10.24 1.94 -43.02
N LEU A 27 -11.37 1.27 -42.68
CA LEU A 27 -12.71 1.14 -43.34
C LEU A 27 -13.30 -0.30 -43.13
N SER A 28 -14.60 -0.62 -42.94
CA SER A 28 -15.89 0.09 -42.92
C SER A 28 -17.02 -0.81 -42.35
N ILE A 29 -17.92 -0.20 -41.55
CA ILE A 29 -19.40 -0.24 -41.55
C ILE A 29 -20.14 -1.57 -41.88
N PHE A 30 -20.77 -2.20 -40.88
CA PHE A 30 -22.21 -2.59 -40.84
C PHE A 30 -22.57 -3.20 -39.47
N PHE A 31 -23.56 -2.64 -38.75
CA PHE A 31 -24.45 -3.20 -37.70
C PHE A 31 -24.95 -2.07 -36.77
N LEU A 32 -25.90 -1.28 -37.27
CA LEU A 32 -26.33 0.00 -36.68
C LEU A 32 -27.56 -0.06 -35.75
N SER A 33 -27.85 -1.21 -35.14
CA SER A 33 -28.89 -1.32 -34.10
C SER A 33 -28.46 -2.03 -32.82
N LEU A 34 -27.31 -2.71 -32.81
CA LEU A 34 -26.64 -3.23 -31.59
C LEU A 34 -25.54 -2.29 -31.08
N SER A 35 -25.08 -1.36 -31.91
CA SER A 35 -23.98 -0.44 -31.60
C SER A 35 -24.36 0.69 -30.64
N ASN A 36 -25.61 1.16 -30.63
CA ASN A 36 -26.03 2.24 -29.72
C ASN A 36 -26.11 1.81 -28.25
N TYR A 37 -26.46 0.55 -27.96
CA TYR A 37 -26.42 0.03 -26.59
C TYR A 37 -24.98 -0.21 -26.12
N ALA A 38 -24.11 -0.75 -26.98
CA ALA A 38 -22.69 -0.95 -26.67
C ALA A 38 -21.94 0.38 -26.53
N LEU A 39 -22.23 1.39 -27.36
CA LEU A 39 -21.67 2.74 -27.28
C LEU A 39 -22.19 3.53 -26.06
N ALA A 40 -23.46 3.37 -25.68
CA ALA A 40 -24.02 3.98 -24.46
C ALA A 40 -23.44 3.34 -23.19
N GLN A 41 -23.22 2.02 -23.16
CA GLN A 41 -22.49 1.36 -22.07
C GLN A 41 -21.01 1.76 -22.02
N GLN A 42 -20.34 1.85 -23.19
CA GLN A 42 -18.95 2.31 -23.27
C GLN A 42 -18.77 3.76 -22.82
N THR A 43 -19.74 4.64 -23.10
CA THR A 43 -19.69 6.05 -22.67
C THR A 43 -20.01 6.21 -21.19
N GLY A 44 -20.96 5.45 -20.64
CA GLY A 44 -21.30 5.48 -19.20
C GLY A 44 -20.17 4.97 -18.29
N THR A 45 -19.52 3.85 -18.63
CA THR A 45 -18.43 3.30 -17.79
C THR A 45 -17.07 3.92 -18.03
N SER A 46 -16.90 4.74 -19.08
CA SER A 46 -15.62 5.41 -19.38
C SER A 46 -15.05 6.19 -18.20
N VAL A 47 -15.92 6.82 -17.40
CA VAL A 47 -15.55 7.55 -16.18
C VAL A 47 -15.11 6.62 -15.06
N LEU A 48 -15.80 5.49 -14.87
CA LEU A 48 -15.43 4.48 -13.87
C LEU A 48 -14.09 3.83 -14.23
N GLU A 49 -13.90 3.48 -15.50
CA GLU A 49 -12.66 2.92 -15.99
C GLU A 49 -11.50 3.89 -15.80
N LYS A 50 -11.70 5.17 -16.11
CA LYS A 50 -10.71 6.22 -15.86
C LYS A 50 -10.30 6.27 -14.39
N PHE A 51 -11.25 6.37 -13.46
CA PHE A 51 -10.91 6.46 -12.03
C PHE A 51 -10.29 5.18 -11.49
N LEU A 52 -10.67 4.02 -12.03
CA LEU A 52 -10.01 2.75 -11.72
C LEU A 52 -8.54 2.75 -12.16
N GLN A 53 -8.25 3.17 -13.40
CA GLN A 53 -6.89 3.26 -13.94
C GLN A 53 -6.03 4.31 -13.23
N GLU A 54 -6.64 5.41 -12.80
CA GLU A 54 -6.00 6.45 -11.99
C GLU A 54 -5.81 6.04 -10.52
N LYS A 55 -6.39 4.91 -10.10
CA LYS A 55 -6.47 4.44 -8.70
C LYS A 55 -7.13 5.45 -7.75
N ASP A 56 -8.01 6.31 -8.28
CA ASP A 56 -8.80 7.27 -7.49
C ASP A 56 -10.08 6.58 -6.99
N PHE A 57 -9.93 5.73 -5.97
CA PHE A 57 -11.04 4.91 -5.47
C PHE A 57 -12.16 5.73 -4.83
N LEU A 58 -11.87 6.95 -4.35
CA LEU A 58 -12.88 7.85 -3.81
C LEU A 58 -13.78 8.39 -4.91
N LYS A 59 -13.20 8.87 -6.03
CA LYS A 59 -13.99 9.28 -7.20
C LYS A 59 -14.67 8.09 -7.87
N LEU A 60 -13.99 6.94 -7.96
CA LEU A 60 -14.59 5.71 -8.49
C LEU A 60 -15.84 5.32 -7.70
N GLU A 61 -15.78 5.31 -6.37
CA GLU A 61 -16.94 4.99 -5.53
C GLU A 61 -18.06 6.02 -5.67
N ALA A 62 -17.73 7.32 -5.69
CA ALA A 62 -18.73 8.37 -5.87
C ALA A 62 -19.46 8.23 -7.21
N SER A 63 -18.73 8.06 -8.32
CA SER A 63 -19.32 7.86 -9.64
C SER A 63 -20.08 6.55 -9.77
N TYR A 64 -19.57 5.46 -9.18
CA TYR A 64 -20.25 4.18 -9.14
C TYR A 64 -21.61 4.28 -8.45
N ARG A 65 -21.69 4.99 -7.32
CA ARG A 65 -22.94 5.20 -6.58
C ARG A 65 -23.97 6.00 -7.39
N GLN A 66 -23.53 7.02 -8.11
CA GLN A 66 -24.40 7.85 -8.96
C GLN A 66 -25.01 7.07 -10.13
N GLN A 67 -24.30 6.06 -10.64
CA GLN A 67 -24.70 5.30 -11.82
C GLN A 67 -25.22 3.90 -11.49
N LYS A 68 -25.31 3.54 -10.20
CA LYS A 68 -25.51 2.16 -9.72
C LYS A 68 -26.70 1.46 -10.38
N ASP A 69 -27.81 2.17 -10.52
CA ASP A 69 -29.08 1.62 -11.03
C ASP A 69 -29.11 1.49 -12.57
N THR A 70 -28.13 2.09 -13.25
CA THR A 70 -27.99 2.06 -14.73
C THR A 70 -26.89 1.12 -15.21
N LEU A 71 -26.02 0.64 -14.32
CA LEU A 71 -24.94 -0.27 -14.68
C LEU A 71 -25.49 -1.67 -14.98
N SER A 72 -24.91 -2.34 -15.97
CA SER A 72 -25.11 -3.79 -16.13
C SER A 72 -24.64 -4.54 -14.90
N GLU A 73 -25.16 -5.75 -14.68
CA GLU A 73 -24.73 -6.60 -13.57
C GLU A 73 -23.22 -6.87 -13.61
N LEU A 74 -22.67 -7.20 -14.79
CA LEU A 74 -21.23 -7.36 -15.02
C LEU A 74 -20.43 -6.15 -14.50
N ASN A 75 -20.77 -4.94 -14.96
CA ASN A 75 -20.03 -3.73 -14.58
C ASN A 75 -20.23 -3.37 -13.11
N SER A 76 -21.44 -3.59 -12.59
CA SER A 76 -21.77 -3.33 -11.20
C SER A 76 -20.95 -4.21 -10.26
N LEU A 77 -20.80 -5.50 -10.60
CA LEU A 77 -19.96 -6.43 -9.88
C LEU A 77 -18.47 -6.12 -10.06
N TYR A 78 -18.03 -5.80 -11.28
CA TYR A 78 -16.62 -5.53 -11.59
C TYR A 78 -16.10 -4.34 -10.80
N TYR A 79 -16.63 -3.13 -11.04
CA TYR A 79 -16.18 -1.94 -10.33
C TYR A 79 -16.46 -2.02 -8.82
N GLY A 80 -17.59 -2.64 -8.43
CA GLY A 80 -17.92 -2.88 -7.03
C GLY A 80 -16.88 -3.74 -6.30
N ALA A 81 -16.25 -4.71 -6.98
CA ALA A 81 -15.20 -5.55 -6.38
C ALA A 81 -13.94 -4.74 -6.07
N PHE A 82 -13.51 -3.86 -6.99
CA PHE A 82 -12.36 -2.98 -6.78
C PHE A 82 -12.62 -1.97 -5.64
N ILE A 83 -13.79 -1.32 -5.64
CA ILE A 83 -14.19 -0.37 -4.60
C ILE A 83 -14.19 -1.05 -3.22
N ASP A 84 -14.80 -2.24 -3.12
CA ASP A 84 -14.85 -2.96 -1.85
C ASP A 84 -13.46 -3.40 -1.38
N ASN A 85 -12.58 -3.85 -2.28
CA ASN A 85 -11.21 -4.22 -1.91
C ASN A 85 -10.39 -3.02 -1.41
N ALA A 86 -10.44 -1.90 -2.13
CA ALA A 86 -9.77 -0.66 -1.73
C ALA A 86 -10.34 -0.10 -0.42
N SER A 87 -11.62 -0.35 -0.15
CA SER A 87 -12.27 0.00 1.12
C SER A 87 -12.17 -1.09 2.19
N ASN A 88 -11.28 -2.06 2.02
CA ASN A 88 -11.02 -3.17 2.94
C ASN A 88 -12.27 -4.02 3.30
N ARG A 89 -13.30 -3.98 2.46
CA ARG A 89 -14.49 -4.85 2.49
C ARG A 89 -14.24 -6.14 1.72
N CYS A 90 -13.15 -6.83 2.06
CA CYS A 90 -12.60 -7.94 1.26
C CYS A 90 -13.55 -9.12 1.09
N THR A 91 -14.40 -9.42 2.09
CA THR A 91 -15.43 -10.46 1.96
C THR A 91 -16.50 -10.07 0.94
N GLN A 92 -16.89 -8.80 0.88
CA GLN A 92 -17.87 -8.31 -0.09
C GLN A 92 -17.27 -8.29 -1.50
N SER A 93 -16.02 -7.85 -1.63
CA SER A 93 -15.26 -7.91 -2.87
C SER A 93 -15.13 -9.36 -3.38
N ALA A 94 -14.73 -10.29 -2.52
CA ALA A 94 -14.60 -11.71 -2.88
C ALA A 94 -15.91 -12.31 -3.39
N LYS A 95 -17.04 -12.02 -2.74
CA LYS A 95 -18.37 -12.46 -3.20
C LYS A 95 -18.71 -11.92 -4.59
N LYS A 96 -18.41 -10.65 -4.88
CA LYS A 96 -18.64 -10.07 -6.21
C LYS A 96 -17.79 -10.75 -7.28
N ILE A 97 -16.53 -11.03 -6.97
CA ILE A 97 -15.62 -11.74 -7.88
C ILE A 97 -16.09 -13.19 -8.10
N GLU A 98 -16.52 -13.89 -7.06
CA GLU A 98 -17.08 -15.23 -7.19
C GLU A 98 -18.32 -15.23 -8.09
N SER A 99 -19.22 -14.24 -7.96
CA SER A 99 -20.35 -14.06 -8.87
C SER A 99 -19.91 -13.80 -10.31
N LEU A 100 -18.95 -12.90 -10.54
CA LEU A 100 -18.40 -12.63 -11.88
C LEU A 100 -17.82 -13.90 -12.53
N LEU A 101 -17.00 -14.64 -11.78
CA LEU A 101 -16.37 -15.87 -12.28
C LEU A 101 -17.37 -17.02 -12.47
N LYS A 102 -18.53 -16.98 -11.82
CA LYS A 102 -19.59 -17.98 -11.97
C LYS A 102 -20.53 -17.68 -13.13
N TYR A 103 -20.97 -16.43 -13.26
CA TYR A 103 -22.06 -16.04 -14.16
C TYR A 103 -21.59 -15.28 -15.40
N HIS A 104 -20.45 -14.59 -15.33
CA HIS A 104 -19.96 -13.69 -16.38
C HIS A 104 -18.55 -14.05 -16.88
N LYS A 105 -18.07 -15.27 -16.61
CA LYS A 105 -16.70 -15.68 -16.95
C LYS A 105 -16.37 -15.53 -18.44
N SER A 106 -17.32 -15.85 -19.32
CA SER A 106 -17.16 -15.74 -20.77
C SER A 106 -17.08 -14.29 -21.28
N GLU A 107 -17.53 -13.33 -20.47
CA GLU A 107 -17.50 -11.90 -20.79
C GLU A 107 -16.20 -11.22 -20.31
N LEU A 108 -15.39 -11.90 -19.48
CA LEU A 108 -14.10 -11.39 -19.03
C LEU A 108 -13.03 -11.58 -20.11
N THR A 109 -12.32 -10.51 -20.42
CA THR A 109 -11.27 -10.48 -21.45
C THR A 109 -9.89 -10.66 -20.82
N PRO A 110 -8.84 -10.92 -21.62
CA PRO A 110 -7.45 -10.88 -21.13
C PRO A 110 -7.03 -9.53 -20.52
N GLN A 111 -7.77 -8.44 -20.80
CA GLN A 111 -7.54 -7.13 -20.21
C GLN A 111 -8.24 -6.96 -18.86
N THR A 112 -9.45 -7.52 -18.68
CA THR A 112 -10.25 -7.33 -17.46
C THR A 112 -10.06 -8.44 -16.42
N ALA A 113 -9.76 -9.67 -16.85
CA ALA A 113 -9.63 -10.83 -15.96
C ALA A 113 -8.40 -10.77 -15.04
N PRO A 114 -7.16 -10.49 -15.51
CA PRO A 114 -6.00 -10.47 -14.62
C PRO A 114 -6.08 -9.40 -13.51
N PRO A 115 -6.50 -8.14 -13.78
CA PRO A 115 -6.74 -7.17 -12.71
C PRO A 115 -7.77 -7.64 -11.67
N LEU A 116 -8.88 -8.25 -12.12
CA LEU A 116 -9.91 -8.79 -11.22
C LEU A 116 -9.37 -9.93 -10.34
N LEU A 117 -8.58 -10.84 -10.92
CA LEU A 117 -7.96 -11.93 -10.18
C LEU A 117 -6.87 -11.43 -9.22
N ASN A 118 -6.15 -10.36 -9.57
CA ASN A 118 -5.23 -9.70 -8.63
C ASN A 118 -5.98 -9.13 -7.41
N VAL A 119 -7.15 -8.50 -7.61
CA VAL A 119 -8.02 -8.09 -6.50
C VAL A 119 -8.47 -9.29 -5.67
N GLN A 120 -8.78 -10.43 -6.31
CA GLN A 120 -9.14 -11.66 -5.59
C GLN A 120 -7.99 -12.19 -4.73
N MET A 121 -6.77 -12.19 -5.28
CA MET A 121 -5.56 -12.57 -4.57
C MET A 121 -5.34 -11.65 -3.36
N ASP A 122 -5.42 -10.33 -3.56
CA ASP A 122 -5.27 -9.34 -2.50
C ASP A 122 -6.35 -9.45 -1.41
N ASN A 123 -7.61 -9.74 -1.78
CA ASN A 123 -8.66 -10.08 -0.81
C ASN A 123 -8.25 -11.26 0.08
N PHE A 124 -7.70 -12.33 -0.52
CA PHE A 124 -7.25 -13.48 0.25
C PHE A 124 -6.02 -13.16 1.12
N VAL A 125 -5.12 -12.26 0.69
CA VAL A 125 -4.01 -11.78 1.52
C VAL A 125 -4.53 -11.01 2.73
N LYS A 126 -5.41 -10.02 2.52
CA LYS A 126 -6.03 -9.21 3.60
C LYS A 126 -6.86 -10.05 4.58
N LEU A 127 -7.43 -11.17 4.11
CA LEU A 127 -8.16 -12.16 4.91
C LEU A 127 -7.25 -13.26 5.51
N ASN A 128 -5.93 -13.18 5.33
CA ASN A 128 -4.96 -14.18 5.79
C ASN A 128 -5.18 -15.61 5.25
N ALA A 129 -5.77 -15.73 4.06
CA ALA A 129 -6.06 -16.99 3.37
C ALA A 129 -4.97 -17.32 2.33
N TYR A 130 -3.73 -17.48 2.79
CA TYR A 130 -2.53 -17.55 1.94
C TYR A 130 -2.56 -18.64 0.87
N ARG A 131 -3.09 -19.83 1.19
CA ARG A 131 -3.26 -20.92 0.20
C ARG A 131 -4.16 -20.51 -0.97
N LYS A 132 -5.23 -19.76 -0.69
CA LYS A 132 -6.14 -19.28 -1.74
C LYS A 132 -5.46 -18.18 -2.57
N ALA A 133 -4.74 -17.26 -1.93
CA ALA A 133 -3.96 -16.23 -2.62
C ALA A 133 -2.94 -16.85 -3.60
N ALA A 134 -2.18 -17.85 -3.15
CA ALA A 134 -1.22 -18.58 -3.99
C ALA A 134 -1.89 -19.24 -5.22
N LYS A 135 -3.02 -19.92 -5.02
CA LYS A 135 -3.77 -20.57 -6.10
C LYS A 135 -4.29 -19.59 -7.14
N VAL A 136 -4.78 -18.43 -6.72
CA VAL A 136 -5.22 -17.37 -7.65
C VAL A 136 -4.03 -16.86 -8.46
N GLY A 137 -2.88 -16.61 -7.82
CA GLY A 137 -1.68 -16.19 -8.53
C GLY A 137 -1.23 -17.22 -9.59
N GLU A 138 -1.26 -18.50 -9.25
CA GLU A 138 -0.96 -19.59 -10.19
C GLU A 138 -1.95 -19.66 -11.35
N GLN A 139 -3.24 -19.42 -11.09
CA GLN A 139 -4.25 -19.31 -12.14
C GLN A 139 -3.94 -18.15 -13.09
N ILE A 140 -3.55 -16.98 -12.56
CA ILE A 140 -3.16 -15.85 -13.40
C ILE A 140 -1.96 -16.22 -14.27
N LEU A 141 -0.94 -16.86 -13.67
CA LEU A 141 0.27 -17.25 -14.39
C LEU A 141 -0.03 -18.29 -15.48
N ALA A 142 -0.86 -19.29 -15.20
CA ALA A 142 -1.20 -20.35 -16.13
C ALA A 142 -2.07 -19.86 -17.30
N SER A 143 -3.02 -18.97 -17.04
CA SER A 143 -4.03 -18.57 -18.03
C SER A 143 -3.73 -17.25 -18.74
N TYR A 144 -2.90 -16.37 -18.16
CA TYR A 144 -2.75 -15.00 -18.66
C TYR A 144 -1.30 -14.51 -18.79
N SER A 145 -0.29 -15.33 -18.49
CA SER A 145 1.12 -14.88 -18.54
C SER A 145 1.57 -14.34 -19.89
N THR A 146 0.99 -14.80 -21.00
CA THR A 146 1.30 -14.30 -22.36
C THR A 146 0.76 -12.89 -22.62
N PHE A 147 -0.18 -12.40 -21.81
CA PHE A 147 -0.76 -11.06 -21.90
C PHE A 147 -0.13 -10.08 -20.89
N LEU A 148 0.82 -10.55 -20.08
CA LEU A 148 1.54 -9.77 -19.09
C LEU A 148 2.96 -9.49 -19.59
N ASP A 149 3.48 -8.30 -19.27
CA ASP A 149 4.89 -8.02 -19.48
C ASP A 149 5.78 -8.87 -18.56
N SER A 150 7.06 -8.99 -18.91
CA SER A 150 8.00 -9.86 -18.21
C SER A 150 8.21 -9.46 -16.75
N ALA A 151 8.10 -8.18 -16.42
CA ALA A 151 8.20 -7.67 -15.05
C ALA A 151 7.03 -8.17 -14.19
N LYS A 152 5.79 -7.99 -14.67
CA LYS A 152 4.59 -8.50 -13.98
C LYS A 152 4.60 -10.01 -13.80
N VAL A 153 5.10 -10.76 -14.79
CA VAL A 153 5.26 -12.22 -14.66
C VAL A 153 6.27 -12.58 -13.57
N ALA A 154 7.40 -11.87 -13.49
CA ALA A 154 8.39 -12.10 -12.44
C ALA A 154 7.83 -11.78 -11.05
N ASP A 155 7.11 -10.67 -10.90
CA ASP A 155 6.49 -10.27 -9.63
C ASP A 155 5.41 -11.23 -9.17
N LEU A 156 4.58 -11.70 -10.11
CA LEU A 156 3.57 -12.69 -9.83
C LEU A 156 4.20 -14.00 -9.35
N LYS A 157 5.29 -14.46 -9.99
CA LYS A 157 6.04 -15.64 -9.53
C LYS A 157 6.60 -15.44 -8.12
N ASN A 158 7.16 -14.28 -7.82
CA ASN A 158 7.68 -13.96 -6.49
C ASN A 158 6.56 -13.93 -5.43
N THR A 159 5.42 -13.34 -5.78
CA THR A 159 4.21 -13.29 -4.94
C THR A 159 3.64 -14.69 -4.68
N ILE A 160 3.61 -15.56 -5.68
CA ILE A 160 3.19 -16.97 -5.52
C ILE A 160 4.14 -17.69 -4.56
N LYS A 161 5.47 -17.53 -4.70
CA LYS A 161 6.45 -18.15 -3.78
C LYS A 161 6.18 -17.74 -2.33
N LEU A 162 5.92 -16.45 -2.09
CA LEU A 162 5.61 -15.91 -0.77
C LEU A 162 4.36 -16.59 -0.16
N TRP A 163 3.24 -16.60 -0.89
CA TRP A 163 1.99 -17.14 -0.37
C TRP A 163 1.98 -18.66 -0.29
N ARG A 164 2.71 -19.36 -1.19
CA ARG A 164 2.93 -20.80 -1.09
C ARG A 164 3.71 -21.18 0.16
N ALA A 165 4.74 -20.42 0.53
CA ALA A 165 5.48 -20.66 1.76
C ALA A 165 4.58 -20.56 3.02
N LEU A 166 3.45 -19.88 2.93
CA LEU A 166 2.47 -19.69 4.02
C LEU A 166 1.22 -20.57 3.88
N GLU A 167 1.13 -21.47 2.90
CA GLU A 167 -0.12 -22.18 2.58
C GLU A 167 -0.65 -23.10 3.69
N ASN A 168 0.24 -23.50 4.60
CA ASN A 168 -0.04 -24.37 5.75
C ASN A 168 0.03 -23.60 7.08
N VAL A 169 0.25 -22.29 7.02
CA VAL A 169 0.24 -21.42 8.19
C VAL A 169 -1.20 -21.07 8.51
N PRO A 170 -1.66 -21.25 9.76
CA PRO A 170 -3.00 -20.82 10.15
C PRO A 170 -3.18 -19.31 9.95
N PRO A 171 -4.39 -18.83 9.63
CA PRO A 171 -4.65 -17.40 9.51
C PRO A 171 -4.24 -16.63 10.78
N GLN A 172 -3.79 -15.39 10.60
CA GLN A 172 -3.60 -14.48 11.73
C GLN A 172 -4.92 -14.23 12.44
N GLN A 173 -4.90 -14.19 13.76
CA GLN A 173 -6.07 -13.98 14.61
C GLN A 173 -5.77 -12.93 15.67
N ILE A 174 -6.82 -12.32 16.22
CA ILE A 174 -6.72 -11.32 17.28
C ILE A 174 -7.72 -11.61 18.39
N THR A 175 -7.25 -11.53 19.64
CA THR A 175 -8.09 -11.36 20.83
C THR A 175 -7.95 -9.92 21.27
N LYS A 176 -8.91 -9.08 20.90
CA LYS A 176 -8.84 -7.64 21.15
C LYS A 176 -9.29 -7.33 22.58
N VAL A 177 -8.44 -6.64 23.32
CA VAL A 177 -8.73 -6.13 24.67
C VAL A 177 -8.32 -4.66 24.69
N GLU A 178 -9.05 -3.81 25.40
CA GLU A 178 -8.63 -2.42 25.57
C GLU A 178 -7.17 -2.38 26.06
N SER A 179 -6.30 -1.73 25.29
CA SER A 179 -4.85 -1.77 25.51
C SER A 179 -4.25 -0.40 25.34
N ARG A 180 -3.33 -0.03 26.24
CA ARG A 180 -2.63 1.26 26.21
C ARG A 180 -1.15 1.04 26.46
N VAL A 181 -0.33 1.44 25.50
CA VAL A 181 1.13 1.43 25.64
C VAL A 181 1.71 2.81 25.44
N LYS A 182 2.88 3.04 26.03
CA LYS A 182 3.67 4.22 25.69
C LYS A 182 4.53 3.90 24.47
N TRP A 183 4.46 4.75 23.45
CA TRP A 183 5.33 4.67 22.29
C TRP A 183 6.55 5.58 22.49
N THR A 184 7.68 5.21 21.87
CA THR A 184 8.94 5.94 21.95
C THR A 184 9.42 6.34 20.56
N ARG A 185 10.41 7.24 20.47
CA ARG A 185 11.14 7.49 19.23
C ARG A 185 12.52 6.87 19.30
N ASP A 186 12.92 6.23 18.23
CA ASP A 186 14.29 5.76 18.09
C ASP A 186 15.26 6.89 17.68
N LYS A 187 16.54 6.54 17.51
CA LYS A 187 17.62 7.48 17.14
C LYS A 187 17.37 8.20 15.80
N ILE A 188 16.52 7.66 14.93
CA ILE A 188 16.19 8.26 13.63
C ILE A 188 14.78 8.89 13.59
N GLY A 189 14.08 8.86 14.74
CA GLY A 189 12.82 9.55 14.96
C GLY A 189 11.57 8.72 14.65
N LEU A 190 11.70 7.44 14.30
CA LEU A 190 10.56 6.58 14.00
C LEU A 190 9.86 6.15 15.29
N MET A 191 8.53 6.05 15.21
CA MET A 191 7.69 5.67 16.33
C MET A 191 7.79 4.15 16.56
N ASN A 192 8.13 3.78 17.79
CA ASN A 192 8.22 2.40 18.22
C ASN A 192 7.18 2.10 19.31
N ILE A 193 6.60 0.91 19.25
CA ILE A 193 5.67 0.39 20.27
C ILE A 193 6.25 -0.87 20.91
N PRO A 194 6.04 -1.08 22.22
CA PRO A 194 6.50 -2.28 22.89
C PRO A 194 5.66 -3.49 22.48
N ILE A 195 6.32 -4.52 21.97
CA ILE A 195 5.74 -5.80 21.58
C ILE A 195 6.29 -6.88 22.49
N ARG A 196 5.41 -7.67 23.11
CA ARG A 196 5.83 -8.84 23.90
C ARG A 196 5.67 -10.11 23.08
N ILE A 197 6.76 -10.88 22.98
CA ILE A 197 6.78 -12.22 22.37
C ILE A 197 7.39 -13.19 23.38
N GLY A 198 6.56 -14.13 23.87
CA GLY A 198 6.90 -14.93 25.04
C GLY A 198 7.14 -14.04 26.26
N ASN A 199 8.33 -14.16 26.86
CA ASN A 199 8.77 -13.39 28.02
C ASN A 199 9.64 -12.17 27.66
N GLN A 200 9.87 -11.90 26.38
CA GLN A 200 10.68 -10.77 25.94
C GLN A 200 9.78 -9.63 25.46
N VAL A 201 10.11 -8.41 25.88
CA VAL A 201 9.49 -7.17 25.38
C VAL A 201 10.53 -6.44 24.54
N SER A 202 10.13 -6.04 23.35
CA SER A 202 10.99 -5.36 22.38
C SER A 202 10.22 -4.27 21.65
N ASP A 203 10.90 -3.16 21.40
CA ASP A 203 10.34 -2.03 20.68
C ASP A 203 10.39 -2.28 19.16
N PHE A 204 9.21 -2.24 18.53
CA PHE A 204 9.07 -2.43 17.08
C PHE A 204 8.53 -1.15 16.47
N VAL A 205 9.07 -0.76 15.32
CA VAL A 205 8.58 0.39 14.56
C VAL A 205 7.16 0.12 14.10
N PHE A 206 6.25 1.07 14.28
CA PHE A 206 4.90 1.00 13.72
C PHE A 206 4.88 1.72 12.38
N ASP A 207 4.75 0.96 11.29
CA ASP A 207 4.99 1.45 9.93
C ASP A 207 3.85 1.07 8.97
N THR A 208 3.03 2.05 8.61
CA THR A 208 1.93 1.91 7.63
C THR A 208 2.42 1.76 6.20
N GLY A 209 3.70 2.04 5.92
CA GLY A 209 4.36 1.80 4.64
C GLY A 209 4.85 0.36 4.47
N ALA A 210 4.86 -0.46 5.53
CA ALA A 210 5.27 -1.85 5.51
C ALA A 210 4.09 -2.79 5.17
N ASN A 211 4.17 -3.42 4.00
CA ASN A 211 3.13 -4.35 3.50
C ASN A 211 3.08 -5.68 4.28
N LEU A 212 4.15 -6.04 4.99
CA LEU A 212 4.22 -7.13 5.95
C LEU A 212 4.99 -6.65 7.19
N SER A 213 4.68 -7.20 8.36
CA SER A 213 5.57 -7.04 9.51
C SER A 213 6.95 -7.61 9.17
N THR A 214 8.01 -7.02 9.69
CA THR A 214 9.40 -7.40 9.38
C THR A 214 10.20 -7.58 10.66
N ILE A 215 11.19 -8.48 10.63
CA ILE A 215 12.11 -8.72 11.74
C ILE A 215 13.51 -9.03 11.21
N SER A 216 14.55 -8.65 11.95
CA SER A 216 15.91 -9.06 11.60
C SER A 216 16.15 -10.55 11.92
N LEU A 217 17.04 -11.20 11.17
CA LEU A 217 17.33 -12.62 11.34
C LEU A 217 17.81 -12.94 12.76
N SER A 218 18.78 -12.18 13.29
CA SER A 218 19.27 -12.40 14.66
C SER A 218 18.15 -12.26 15.70
N TYR A 219 17.20 -11.33 15.49
CA TYR A 219 16.10 -11.11 16.42
C TYR A 219 15.03 -12.20 16.32
N ALA A 220 14.72 -12.69 15.11
CA ALA A 220 13.86 -13.85 14.93
C ALA A 220 14.41 -15.10 15.62
N GLN A 221 15.73 -15.32 15.55
CA GLN A 221 16.41 -16.41 16.24
C GLN A 221 16.41 -16.21 17.76
N LYS A 222 16.72 -15.01 18.24
CA LYS A 222 16.67 -14.65 19.68
C LYS A 222 15.29 -14.92 20.29
N LEU A 223 14.23 -14.60 19.55
CA LEU A 223 12.83 -14.82 19.94
C LEU A 223 12.33 -16.25 19.65
N LYS A 224 13.17 -17.11 19.08
CA LYS A 224 12.86 -18.50 18.73
C LYS A 224 11.62 -18.63 17.84
N LEU A 225 11.45 -17.71 16.90
CA LEU A 225 10.35 -17.75 15.95
C LEU A 225 10.53 -18.93 14.99
N LYS A 226 9.41 -19.47 14.49
CA LYS A 226 9.46 -20.53 13.46
C LYS A 226 9.84 -19.90 12.12
N ILE A 227 11.10 -20.01 11.75
CA ILE A 227 11.60 -19.56 10.44
C ILE A 227 11.18 -20.56 9.36
N ILE A 228 10.64 -20.05 8.26
CA ILE A 228 10.33 -20.79 7.05
C ILE A 228 11.37 -20.37 6.03
N ALA A 229 12.30 -21.28 5.72
CA ALA A 229 13.31 -21.06 4.70
C ALA A 229 12.64 -20.89 3.34
N THR A 230 12.70 -19.69 2.81
CA THR A 230 12.26 -19.32 1.47
C THR A 230 13.17 -18.21 0.96
N SER A 231 13.14 -17.98 -0.35
CA SER A 231 13.87 -16.89 -0.98
C SER A 231 12.88 -16.02 -1.71
N ILE A 232 12.39 -15.00 -1.01
CA ILE A 232 11.51 -13.98 -1.57
C ILE A 232 12.36 -12.78 -2.01
N ASP A 233 12.21 -12.39 -3.26
CA ASP A 233 12.91 -11.24 -3.81
C ASP A 233 12.29 -9.95 -3.28
N LEU A 234 13.08 -9.10 -2.63
CA LEU A 234 12.59 -7.86 -2.02
C LEU A 234 12.48 -6.67 -2.98
N GLY A 235 12.79 -6.86 -4.26
CA GLY A 235 12.63 -5.79 -5.24
C GLY A 235 13.58 -4.62 -5.01
N SER A 236 14.86 -4.79 -5.34
CA SER A 236 15.77 -3.65 -5.55
C SER A 236 16.19 -3.59 -7.00
N SER A 237 16.20 -2.38 -7.56
CA SER A 237 16.69 -2.04 -8.91
C SER A 237 18.21 -2.24 -9.09
N THR A 238 18.88 -2.87 -8.13
CA THR A 238 20.30 -3.20 -8.16
C THR A 238 20.47 -4.72 -8.05
N SER A 239 21.52 -5.23 -8.71
CA SER A 239 21.94 -6.63 -8.82
C SER A 239 22.28 -7.33 -7.49
N ILE A 240 21.93 -6.75 -6.35
CA ILE A 240 22.07 -7.35 -5.02
C ILE A 240 20.76 -8.06 -4.69
N GLN A 241 20.73 -9.39 -4.89
CA GLN A 241 19.63 -10.24 -4.45
C GLN A 241 19.53 -10.20 -2.92
N ASN A 242 18.69 -9.33 -2.39
CA ASN A 242 18.27 -9.38 -1.00
C ASN A 242 17.14 -10.38 -0.88
N GLN A 243 17.49 -11.63 -0.62
CA GLN A 243 16.53 -12.69 -0.36
C GLN A 243 16.02 -12.57 1.07
N ALA A 244 14.70 -12.53 1.23
CA ALA A 244 14.06 -12.62 2.53
C ALA A 244 13.49 -14.02 2.78
N MET A 245 13.50 -14.41 4.06
CA MET A 245 12.79 -15.56 4.57
C MET A 245 11.49 -15.12 5.24
N LEU A 246 10.74 -16.06 5.79
CA LEU A 246 9.57 -15.76 6.62
C LEU A 246 9.76 -16.32 8.02
N ALA A 247 9.08 -15.74 8.99
CA ALA A 247 8.98 -16.29 10.34
C ALA A 247 7.56 -16.15 10.87
N ILE A 248 7.12 -17.12 11.67
CA ILE A 248 5.83 -17.09 12.34
C ILE A 248 6.05 -16.91 13.84
N ALA A 249 5.46 -15.87 14.40
CA ALA A 249 5.29 -15.73 15.84
C ALA A 249 3.96 -16.39 16.24
N PRO A 250 3.97 -17.43 17.09
CA PRO A 250 2.73 -18.09 17.53
C PRO A 250 1.78 -17.10 18.22
N SER A 251 2.33 -16.19 19.02
CA SER A 251 1.59 -15.14 19.70
C SER A 251 2.50 -13.93 19.95
N ILE A 252 1.96 -12.74 19.71
CA ILE A 252 2.53 -11.45 20.11
C ILE A 252 1.50 -10.67 20.91
N PHE A 253 1.95 -9.81 21.80
CA PHE A 253 1.06 -8.96 22.60
C PHE A 253 1.44 -7.48 22.48
N ILE A 254 0.41 -6.65 22.35
CA ILE A 254 0.48 -5.21 22.56
C ILE A 254 -0.31 -4.93 23.83
N ASP A 255 0.38 -4.78 24.96
CA ASP A 255 -0.22 -4.79 26.30
C ASP A 255 -1.11 -6.03 26.50
N LYS A 256 -2.44 -5.89 26.50
CA LYS A 256 -3.40 -6.99 26.71
C LYS A 256 -3.93 -7.60 25.41
N THR A 257 -3.80 -6.90 24.29
CA THR A 257 -4.24 -7.40 22.98
C THR A 257 -3.30 -8.48 22.48
N GLU A 258 -3.83 -9.67 22.24
CA GLU A 258 -3.08 -10.80 21.70
C GLU A 258 -3.32 -10.93 20.19
N LEU A 259 -2.26 -11.09 19.41
CA LEU A 259 -2.34 -11.52 18.01
C LEU A 259 -1.62 -12.85 17.81
N LYS A 260 -2.26 -13.80 17.15
CA LYS A 260 -1.73 -15.16 16.91
C LYS A 260 -1.31 -15.34 15.46
N ASN A 261 -0.34 -16.24 15.27
CA ASN A 261 0.21 -16.64 13.97
C ASN A 261 0.77 -15.49 13.14
N VAL A 262 1.33 -14.46 13.79
CA VAL A 262 1.81 -13.25 13.10
C VAL A 262 2.97 -13.60 12.18
N VAL A 263 2.80 -13.25 10.90
CA VAL A 263 3.79 -13.46 9.86
C VAL A 263 4.76 -12.28 9.84
N PHE A 264 6.05 -12.60 9.84
CA PHE A 264 7.14 -11.65 9.64
C PHE A 264 7.92 -12.01 8.39
N LEU A 265 8.27 -10.98 7.62
CA LEU A 265 9.38 -11.01 6.68
C LEU A 265 10.68 -10.99 7.47
N VAL A 266 11.60 -11.90 7.19
CA VAL A 266 12.89 -11.98 7.88
C VAL A 266 13.98 -11.46 6.95
N LEU A 267 14.67 -10.40 7.38
CA LEU A 267 15.77 -9.82 6.64
C LEU A 267 17.13 -10.16 7.25
N PRO A 268 18.19 -10.23 6.44
CA PRO A 268 19.55 -10.16 6.94
C PRO A 268 19.74 -8.89 7.80
N ASP A 269 20.42 -8.99 8.94
CA ASP A 269 20.58 -7.88 9.88
C ASP A 269 21.19 -6.62 9.24
N LYS A 270 22.14 -6.79 8.30
CA LYS A 270 22.76 -5.67 7.56
C LYS A 270 21.74 -4.78 6.82
N ASN A 271 20.55 -5.30 6.48
CA ASN A 271 19.51 -4.55 5.78
C ASN A 271 18.68 -3.67 6.74
N LEU A 272 18.81 -3.90 8.05
CA LEU A 272 18.13 -3.15 9.10
C LEU A 272 19.10 -2.46 10.06
N GLN A 273 20.41 -2.54 9.78
CA GLN A 273 21.47 -1.89 10.53
C GLN A 273 21.88 -0.59 9.84
N PHE A 274 22.12 0.43 10.65
CA PHE A 274 22.61 1.75 10.26
C PHE A 274 23.91 2.03 11.04
N PRO A 275 25.05 1.43 10.63
CA PRO A 275 26.29 1.50 11.39
C PRO A 275 26.77 2.93 11.62
N GLN A 276 26.55 3.82 10.66
CA GLN A 276 26.91 5.25 10.77
C GLN A 276 26.16 5.99 11.91
N LEU A 277 25.04 5.43 12.37
CA LEU A 277 24.21 5.99 13.43
C LEU A 277 24.26 5.15 14.72
N ASP A 278 25.06 4.08 14.73
CA ASP A 278 25.06 3.08 15.80
C ASP A 278 23.62 2.64 16.15
N PHE A 279 22.86 2.28 15.13
CA PHE A 279 21.42 2.03 15.24
C PHE A 279 21.01 0.81 14.42
N ALA A 280 20.02 0.06 14.90
CA ALA A 280 19.42 -1.05 14.18
C ALA A 280 17.93 -1.11 14.45
N ILE A 281 17.16 -1.44 13.42
CA ILE A 281 15.74 -1.76 13.54
C ILE A 281 15.62 -3.27 13.77
N HIS A 282 15.05 -3.66 14.89
CA HIS A 282 14.90 -5.08 15.24
C HIS A 282 13.62 -5.69 14.69
N GLY A 283 12.55 -4.90 14.65
CA GLY A 283 11.26 -5.33 14.15
C GLY A 283 10.39 -4.16 13.72
N ILE A 284 9.47 -4.45 12.81
CA ILE A 284 8.50 -3.53 12.24
C ILE A 284 7.14 -4.22 12.28
N ILE A 285 6.13 -3.51 12.78
CA ILE A 285 4.73 -3.88 12.68
C ILE A 285 4.15 -3.24 11.42
N GLY A 286 3.70 -4.09 10.49
CA GLY A 286 3.14 -3.67 9.20
C GLY A 286 1.64 -3.94 9.08
N PHE A 287 1.12 -3.77 7.86
CA PHE A 287 -0.32 -3.79 7.55
C PHE A 287 -1.10 -5.00 8.13
N PRO A 288 -0.66 -6.27 8.04
CA PRO A 288 -1.49 -7.40 8.49
C PRO A 288 -1.87 -7.34 9.98
N VAL A 289 -0.98 -6.83 10.83
CA VAL A 289 -1.26 -6.62 12.26
C VAL A 289 -2.20 -5.43 12.43
N MET A 290 -1.93 -4.31 11.76
CA MET A 290 -2.77 -3.10 11.83
C MET A 290 -4.20 -3.37 11.38
N ASN A 291 -4.37 -4.16 10.32
CA ASN A 291 -5.66 -4.55 9.80
C ASN A 291 -6.48 -5.34 10.84
N LEU A 292 -5.83 -6.25 11.58
CA LEU A 292 -6.48 -6.98 12.68
C LEU A 292 -6.80 -6.10 13.89
N LEU A 293 -5.96 -5.11 14.19
CA LEU A 293 -6.25 -4.12 15.23
C LEU A 293 -7.52 -3.30 14.90
N ARG A 294 -7.84 -3.13 13.61
CA ARG A 294 -8.97 -2.37 13.04
C ARG A 294 -8.93 -0.88 13.30
N GLU A 295 -8.57 -0.46 14.50
CA GLU A 295 -8.39 0.94 14.87
C GLU A 295 -7.25 1.07 15.86
N VAL A 296 -6.43 2.11 15.66
CA VAL A 296 -5.44 2.57 16.63
C VAL A 296 -5.55 4.09 16.77
N GLN A 297 -5.29 4.58 17.98
CA GLN A 297 -5.24 6.01 18.28
C GLN A 297 -3.86 6.36 18.83
N ILE A 298 -3.18 7.31 18.21
CA ILE A 298 -1.80 7.68 18.49
C ILE A 298 -1.81 9.14 18.90
N ALA A 299 -1.55 9.40 20.17
CA ALA A 299 -1.42 10.75 20.69
C ALA A 299 0.05 11.17 20.70
N ARG A 300 0.30 12.44 20.38
CA ARG A 300 1.63 13.06 20.31
C ARG A 300 2.37 13.05 21.65
N ASP A 301 1.63 12.96 22.74
CA ASP A 301 2.13 12.85 24.13
C ASP A 301 2.68 11.45 24.49
N GLY A 302 2.80 10.56 23.52
CA GLY A 302 3.39 9.24 23.70
C GLY A 302 2.39 8.12 23.96
N GLN A 303 1.07 8.35 23.89
CA GLN A 303 0.09 7.26 24.06
C GLN A 303 -0.24 6.57 22.74
N PHE A 304 -0.13 5.23 22.72
CA PHE A 304 -0.69 4.36 21.69
C PHE A 304 -1.85 3.57 22.30
N TYR A 305 -3.04 3.74 21.73
CA TYR A 305 -4.28 3.20 22.27
C TYR A 305 -4.98 2.31 21.25
N ILE A 306 -5.34 1.10 21.71
CA ILE A 306 -6.16 0.14 20.98
C ILE A 306 -7.53 0.09 21.67
N PRO A 307 -8.58 0.65 21.07
CA PRO A 307 -9.92 0.63 21.67
C PRO A 307 -10.57 -0.76 21.54
N PRO A 308 -11.42 -1.19 22.49
CA PRO A 308 -12.04 -2.52 22.46
C PRO A 308 -13.00 -2.68 21.26
N SER A 309 -13.64 -1.59 20.83
CA SER A 309 -14.44 -1.48 19.61
C SER A 309 -13.92 -0.35 18.75
N VAL A 310 -14.29 -0.33 17.47
CA VAL A 310 -14.00 0.83 16.60
C VAL A 310 -14.84 2.03 17.03
N SER A 311 -14.30 3.23 16.83
CA SER A 311 -15.01 4.49 17.07
C SER A 311 -16.09 4.73 16.00
N ASN A 312 -17.00 5.68 16.28
CA ASN A 312 -18.06 6.04 15.33
C ASN A 312 -17.46 6.60 14.02
N ASN A 313 -18.12 6.27 12.91
CA ASN A 313 -17.66 6.61 11.56
C ASN A 313 -17.72 8.13 11.31
N VAL A 314 -16.59 8.74 10.98
CA VAL A 314 -16.47 10.16 10.58
C VAL A 314 -16.52 10.38 9.06
N GLY A 315 -16.77 9.31 8.29
CA GLY A 315 -16.75 9.31 6.83
C GLY A 315 -15.45 8.72 6.28
N GLN A 316 -15.54 7.96 5.19
CA GLN A 316 -14.39 7.34 4.52
C GLN A 316 -13.55 8.41 3.82
N ASN A 317 -12.30 8.57 4.25
CA ASN A 317 -11.30 9.46 3.64
C ASN A 317 -9.93 8.77 3.43
N LEU A 318 -9.91 7.47 3.64
CA LEU A 318 -8.77 6.58 3.46
C LEU A 318 -9.20 5.45 2.52
N PHE A 319 -8.29 4.99 1.67
CA PHE A 319 -8.43 3.73 0.94
C PHE A 319 -7.09 2.99 0.92
N LEU A 320 -7.12 1.74 0.47
CA LEU A 320 -5.92 0.94 0.27
C LEU A 320 -5.60 0.84 -1.22
N ASP A 321 -4.38 1.20 -1.59
CA ASP A 321 -3.74 0.66 -2.79
C ASP A 321 -3.02 -0.62 -2.39
N GLU A 322 -3.60 -1.77 -2.74
CA GLU A 322 -3.21 -3.08 -2.20
C GLU A 322 -3.20 -3.05 -0.65
N LEU A 323 -2.02 -3.08 -0.02
CA LEU A 323 -1.86 -3.05 1.43
C LEU A 323 -1.46 -1.66 1.96
N THR A 324 -1.41 -0.65 1.09
CA THR A 324 -0.92 0.69 1.42
C THR A 324 -2.04 1.70 1.62
N PRO A 325 -2.08 2.38 2.77
CA PRO A 325 -2.96 3.52 3.01
C PRO A 325 -2.73 4.68 2.04
N VAL A 326 -3.80 5.20 1.45
CA VAL A 326 -3.82 6.42 0.62
C VAL A 326 -4.86 7.40 1.15
N ILE A 327 -4.46 8.66 1.30
CA ILE A 327 -5.31 9.75 1.78
C ILE A 327 -5.23 10.95 0.84
N GLN A 328 -6.18 11.88 1.02
CA GLN A 328 -6.23 13.14 0.28
C GLN A 328 -5.52 14.27 1.02
N LEU A 329 -4.79 15.08 0.25
CA LEU A 329 -4.14 16.31 0.68
C LEU A 329 -4.58 17.44 -0.28
N GLN A 330 -5.14 18.52 0.24
CA GLN A 330 -5.61 19.64 -0.59
C GLN A 330 -4.51 20.70 -0.75
N VAL A 331 -4.33 21.21 -1.98
CA VAL A 331 -3.39 22.30 -2.33
C VAL A 331 -4.12 23.31 -3.20
N GLY A 332 -4.45 24.48 -2.66
CA GLY A 332 -5.34 25.41 -3.38
C GLY A 332 -6.66 24.71 -3.70
N ASP A 333 -7.03 24.68 -4.99
CA ASP A 333 -8.23 24.00 -5.49
C ASP A 333 -7.97 22.53 -5.90
N ASP A 334 -6.71 22.09 -5.86
CA ASP A 334 -6.32 20.73 -6.24
C ASP A 334 -6.40 19.75 -5.06
N THR A 335 -6.68 18.48 -5.39
CA THR A 335 -6.63 17.37 -4.44
C THR A 335 -5.58 16.36 -4.87
N LEU A 336 -4.60 16.14 -4.00
CA LEU A 336 -3.51 15.21 -4.19
C LEU A 336 -3.81 13.90 -3.45
N LEU A 337 -3.77 12.79 -4.19
CA LEU A 337 -3.76 11.45 -3.59
C LEU A 337 -2.34 11.10 -3.19
N CYS A 338 -2.12 10.84 -1.89
CA CYS A 338 -0.81 10.54 -1.34
C CYS A 338 -0.86 9.29 -0.49
N HIS A 339 0.19 8.48 -0.58
CA HIS A 339 0.40 7.40 0.38
C HIS A 339 0.57 7.97 1.79
N PHE A 340 0.12 7.22 2.79
CA PHE A 340 0.24 7.58 4.19
C PHE A 340 1.18 6.63 4.93
N ASP A 341 2.31 7.17 5.39
CA ASP A 341 3.48 6.39 5.80
C ASP A 341 4.05 6.88 7.13
N THR A 342 3.68 6.19 8.21
CA THR A 342 4.22 6.42 9.56
C THR A 342 5.69 5.99 9.69
N GLY A 343 6.22 5.17 8.78
CA GLY A 343 7.64 4.83 8.67
C GLY A 343 8.48 5.87 7.92
N ALA A 344 7.87 6.90 7.32
CA ALA A 344 8.57 7.98 6.66
C ALA A 344 8.76 9.19 7.59
N MET A 345 10.01 9.60 7.82
CA MET A 345 10.29 10.80 8.61
C MET A 345 9.93 12.13 7.92
N LYS A 346 9.88 12.12 6.60
CA LYS A 346 9.64 13.29 5.76
C LYS A 346 8.65 13.00 4.66
N THR A 347 7.78 13.98 4.41
CA THR A 347 6.86 14.01 3.28
C THR A 347 7.64 14.34 2.01
N GLU A 348 7.30 13.69 0.90
CA GLU A 348 7.83 14.02 -0.42
C GLU A 348 6.72 13.99 -1.47
N LEU A 349 6.84 14.84 -2.49
CA LEU A 349 5.99 14.82 -3.66
C LEU A 349 6.69 14.10 -4.81
N PHE A 350 5.94 13.28 -5.53
CA PHE A 350 6.44 12.43 -6.60
C PHE A 350 6.50 13.15 -7.94
N LYS A 351 7.11 12.48 -8.92
CA LYS A 351 7.21 12.97 -10.30
C LYS A 351 5.87 13.41 -10.88
N LYS A 352 4.77 12.72 -10.56
CA LYS A 352 3.42 13.12 -11.02
C LYS A 352 3.06 14.55 -10.60
N TYR A 353 3.43 14.97 -9.39
CA TYR A 353 3.22 16.35 -8.94
C TYR A 353 4.12 17.33 -9.70
N TYR A 354 5.40 16.96 -9.88
CA TYR A 354 6.34 17.77 -10.66
C TYR A 354 5.84 18.02 -12.08
N ASP A 355 5.43 16.97 -12.80
CA ASP A 355 4.97 17.08 -14.18
C ASP A 355 3.71 17.94 -14.29
N ALA A 356 2.80 17.85 -13.31
CA ALA A 356 1.58 18.68 -13.27
C ALA A 356 1.84 20.15 -12.88
N ASN A 357 2.90 20.44 -12.12
CA ASN A 357 3.16 21.76 -11.53
C ASN A 357 4.53 22.33 -11.92
N LYS A 358 5.09 21.88 -13.04
CA LYS A 358 6.50 22.10 -13.39
C LYS A 358 6.95 23.55 -13.26
N SER A 359 6.23 24.48 -13.90
CA SER A 359 6.58 25.91 -13.88
C SER A 359 6.61 26.50 -12.46
N LYS A 360 5.69 26.07 -11.59
CA LYS A 360 5.66 26.51 -10.19
C LYS A 360 6.83 25.91 -9.41
N VAL A 361 7.08 24.62 -9.57
CA VAL A 361 8.17 23.92 -8.87
C VAL A 361 9.54 24.48 -9.25
N GLU A 362 9.78 24.73 -10.54
CA GLU A 362 11.05 25.26 -11.03
C GLU A 362 11.27 26.74 -10.66
N SER A 363 10.20 27.54 -10.50
CA SER A 363 10.32 28.96 -10.14
C SER A 363 10.44 29.20 -8.64
N GLU A 364 9.71 28.44 -7.81
CA GLU A 364 9.72 28.58 -6.36
C GLU A 364 10.78 27.70 -5.69
N GLY A 365 11.09 26.56 -6.29
CA GLY A 365 11.95 25.53 -5.71
C GLY A 365 13.44 25.77 -5.97
N LYS A 366 14.27 25.19 -5.10
CA LYS A 366 15.73 25.12 -5.30
C LYS A 366 16.15 23.69 -5.57
N ILE A 367 17.02 23.48 -6.56
CA ILE A 367 17.62 22.18 -6.84
C ILE A 367 18.43 21.74 -5.62
N ASP A 368 18.23 20.50 -5.21
CA ASP A 368 18.98 19.81 -4.18
C ASP A 368 19.03 18.30 -4.51
N SER A 369 19.64 17.51 -3.65
CA SER A 369 19.59 16.05 -3.72
C SER A 369 19.14 15.47 -2.38
N ILE A 370 18.38 14.38 -2.46
CA ILE A 370 18.05 13.58 -1.27
C ILE A 370 18.63 12.18 -1.37
N GLY A 371 19.12 11.65 -0.25
CA GLY A 371 19.47 10.25 -0.11
C GLY A 371 18.23 9.41 0.12
N ARG A 372 18.00 8.41 -0.71
CA ARG A 372 16.94 7.42 -0.55
C ARG A 372 17.54 6.07 -0.17
N GLY A 373 17.21 5.61 1.03
CA GLY A 373 17.57 4.28 1.51
C GLY A 373 16.58 3.21 1.02
N GLY A 374 17.08 2.00 0.80
CA GLY A 374 16.30 0.80 0.51
C GLY A 374 17.15 -0.45 0.68
N ALA A 375 16.57 -1.62 0.43
CA ALA A 375 17.27 -2.91 0.60
C ALA A 375 18.58 -2.99 -0.22
N GLY A 376 18.76 -2.18 -1.26
CA GLY A 376 19.96 -2.12 -2.12
C GLY A 376 21.00 -1.05 -1.79
N GLY A 377 20.85 -0.28 -0.70
CA GLY A 377 21.76 0.81 -0.33
C GLY A 377 21.11 2.20 -0.41
N VAL A 378 21.93 3.25 -0.38
CA VAL A 378 21.47 4.65 -0.48
C VAL A 378 21.80 5.20 -1.86
N HIS A 379 20.78 5.66 -2.58
CA HIS A 379 20.93 6.37 -3.85
C HIS A 379 20.59 7.85 -3.68
N LYS A 380 21.38 8.74 -4.29
CA LYS A 380 21.05 10.16 -4.36
C LYS A 380 20.15 10.42 -5.55
N ILE A 381 19.05 11.13 -5.31
CA ILE A 381 18.09 11.54 -6.33
C ILE A 381 18.03 13.06 -6.31
N GLU A 382 18.04 13.67 -7.50
CA GLU A 382 17.85 15.10 -7.65
C GLU A 382 16.38 15.49 -7.38
N VAL A 383 16.19 16.58 -6.65
CA VAL A 383 14.87 17.08 -6.29
C VAL A 383 14.84 18.60 -6.37
N TYR A 384 13.64 19.15 -6.50
CA TYR A 384 13.39 20.53 -6.09
C TYR A 384 12.94 20.54 -4.63
N LYS A 385 13.46 21.47 -3.83
CA LYS A 385 12.92 21.79 -2.51
C LYS A 385 12.12 23.07 -2.57
N ILE A 386 10.80 22.95 -2.38
CA ILE A 386 9.91 24.10 -2.27
C ILE A 386 10.09 24.70 -0.86
N PRO A 387 10.44 25.99 -0.71
CA PRO A 387 10.76 26.58 0.59
C PRO A 387 9.63 26.47 1.61
N LEU A 388 8.38 26.69 1.18
CA LEU A 388 7.19 26.57 1.99
C LEU A 388 6.04 26.02 1.15
N SER A 389 5.39 24.97 1.64
CA SER A 389 4.18 24.41 1.05
C SER A 389 3.10 24.30 2.10
N THR A 390 1.91 24.81 1.78
CA THR A 390 0.74 24.74 2.67
C THR A 390 -0.27 23.78 2.07
N PHE A 391 -0.80 22.92 2.93
CA PHE A 391 -1.81 21.94 2.56
C PHE A 391 -2.98 22.01 3.52
N THR A 392 -4.11 21.45 3.10
CA THR A 392 -5.25 21.21 4.00
C THR A 392 -5.54 19.71 4.07
N ILE A 393 -5.68 19.20 5.29
CA ILE A 393 -6.06 17.82 5.59
C ILE A 393 -7.29 17.90 6.49
N GLN A 394 -8.44 17.41 6.02
CA GLN A 394 -9.70 17.44 6.80
C GLN A 394 -10.05 18.83 7.33
N GLY A 395 -9.88 19.87 6.50
CA GLY A 395 -10.12 21.27 6.88
C GLY A 395 -9.03 21.91 7.76
N LYS A 396 -8.02 21.15 8.20
CA LYS A 396 -6.90 21.65 9.01
C LYS A 396 -5.71 21.99 8.13
N LYS A 397 -5.17 23.20 8.29
CA LYS A 397 -3.98 23.65 7.57
C LYS A 397 -2.72 23.05 8.16
N VAL A 398 -1.84 22.55 7.31
CA VAL A 398 -0.48 22.11 7.65
C VAL A 398 0.52 22.81 6.76
N ALA A 399 1.69 23.11 7.29
CA ALA A 399 2.76 23.77 6.55
C ALA A 399 4.04 22.94 6.61
N LEU A 400 4.72 22.80 5.47
CA LEU A 400 6.00 22.11 5.36
C LEU A 400 7.04 23.06 4.79
N ALA A 401 8.19 23.13 5.46
CA ALA A 401 9.35 23.82 4.95
C ALA A 401 10.25 22.86 4.17
N ASN A 402 10.83 23.34 3.07
CA ASN A 402 11.79 22.60 2.24
C ASN A 402 11.24 21.25 1.73
N LEU A 403 10.02 21.24 1.21
CA LEU A 403 9.35 20.03 0.73
C LEU A 403 10.03 19.50 -0.54
N PRO A 404 10.61 18.27 -0.51
CA PRO A 404 11.19 17.68 -1.70
C PRO A 404 10.13 17.26 -2.72
N VAL A 405 10.40 17.58 -3.98
CA VAL A 405 9.64 17.19 -5.17
C VAL A 405 10.57 16.43 -6.12
N LEU A 406 10.25 15.16 -6.37
CA LEU A 406 11.03 14.28 -7.24
C LEU A 406 10.85 14.65 -8.71
N THR A 407 11.93 14.70 -9.48
CA THR A 407 11.91 14.96 -10.93
C THR A 407 11.87 13.69 -11.77
N GLU A 408 12.33 12.57 -11.20
CA GLU A 408 12.33 11.24 -11.78
C GLU A 408 11.40 10.28 -11.01
N SER A 409 10.89 9.27 -11.71
CA SER A 409 10.13 8.20 -11.07
C SER A 409 11.09 7.27 -10.35
N VAL A 410 10.73 6.90 -9.13
CA VAL A 410 11.45 5.99 -8.24
C VAL A 410 10.86 4.57 -8.26
N GLY A 411 10.07 4.27 -9.29
CA GLY A 411 9.44 2.97 -9.56
C GLY A 411 7.90 3.06 -9.55
N ASP A 412 7.23 1.98 -9.95
CA ASP A 412 5.77 1.93 -10.19
C ASP A 412 4.90 2.41 -9.01
N PHE A 413 5.47 2.46 -7.81
CA PHE A 413 4.82 3.03 -6.63
C PHE A 413 4.34 4.47 -6.81
N ASP A 414 5.07 5.28 -7.56
CA ASP A 414 4.85 6.72 -7.62
C ASP A 414 4.03 7.17 -8.83
N ALA A 415 3.75 6.25 -9.75
CA ALA A 415 3.14 6.57 -11.04
C ALA A 415 1.71 7.11 -10.91
N HIS A 416 0.93 6.59 -9.96
CA HIS A 416 -0.48 6.96 -9.78
C HIS A 416 -0.70 8.05 -8.72
N PHE A 417 0.27 8.30 -7.85
CA PHE A 417 0.10 9.15 -6.67
C PHE A 417 0.98 10.40 -6.72
N TYR A 418 0.62 11.40 -5.95
CA TYR A 418 1.31 12.69 -5.93
C TYR A 418 2.40 12.79 -4.87
N GLY A 419 2.42 11.87 -3.90
CA GLY A 419 3.43 11.89 -2.85
C GLY A 419 3.28 10.80 -1.80
N ASN A 420 4.17 10.86 -0.80
CA ASN A 420 4.17 10.05 0.40
C ASN A 420 4.18 10.96 1.62
N ILE A 421 3.13 10.89 2.45
CA ILE A 421 2.96 11.67 3.67
C ILE A 421 3.70 10.99 4.80
N GLY A 422 4.57 11.75 5.48
CA GLY A 422 5.38 11.27 6.59
C GLY A 422 5.08 11.95 7.93
N GLN A 423 5.95 11.67 8.89
CA GLN A 423 5.91 12.13 10.28
C GLN A 423 5.94 13.66 10.42
N ASP A 424 6.52 14.40 9.47
CA ASP A 424 6.54 15.87 9.49
C ASP A 424 5.16 16.53 9.28
N ILE A 425 4.23 15.85 8.62
CA ILE A 425 2.80 16.23 8.62
C ILE A 425 2.14 15.67 9.88
N ILE A 426 2.31 14.39 10.18
CA ILE A 426 1.60 13.70 11.29
C ILE A 426 1.86 14.40 12.63
N ASN A 427 3.09 14.84 12.87
CA ASN A 427 3.49 15.49 14.11
C ASN A 427 2.95 16.92 14.29
N GLN A 428 2.24 17.48 13.32
CA GLN A 428 1.57 18.78 13.47
C GLN A 428 0.23 18.65 14.23
N PHE A 429 -0.25 17.43 14.43
CA PHE A 429 -1.49 17.14 15.15
C PHE A 429 -1.20 16.58 16.54
N ASN A 430 -2.15 16.75 17.46
CA ASN A 430 -2.03 16.24 18.83
C ASN A 430 -2.41 14.76 18.90
N LYS A 431 -3.32 14.31 18.04
CA LYS A 431 -3.76 12.92 18.00
C LYS A 431 -4.11 12.51 16.58
N MET A 432 -3.86 11.25 16.27
CA MET A 432 -4.26 10.61 15.04
C MET A 432 -5.04 9.34 15.35
N THR A 433 -6.18 9.14 14.70
CA THR A 433 -6.92 7.87 14.71
C THR A 433 -6.86 7.28 13.31
N ILE A 434 -6.40 6.04 13.18
CA ILE A 434 -6.44 5.30 11.90
C ILE A 434 -7.39 4.12 12.08
N ASN A 435 -8.38 4.02 11.21
CA ASN A 435 -9.38 2.97 11.23
C ASN A 435 -9.43 2.23 9.88
N PHE A 436 -9.01 0.96 9.90
CA PHE A 436 -8.99 0.05 8.76
C PHE A 436 -10.34 -0.67 8.53
N GLN A 437 -11.29 -0.60 9.46
CA GLN A 437 -12.62 -1.21 9.26
C GLN A 437 -13.55 -0.27 8.48
N SER A 438 -13.61 1.00 8.89
CA SER A 438 -14.42 2.06 8.29
C SER A 438 -13.63 2.93 7.32
N MET A 439 -12.34 2.65 7.17
CA MET A 439 -11.45 3.28 6.19
C MET A 439 -11.41 4.80 6.33
N TYR A 440 -11.07 5.27 7.53
CA TYR A 440 -10.81 6.68 7.76
C TYR A 440 -9.54 6.90 8.56
N ILE A 441 -8.98 8.08 8.37
CA ILE A 441 -8.00 8.68 9.27
C ILE A 441 -8.60 9.97 9.83
N ASP A 442 -8.35 10.27 11.09
CA ASP A 442 -8.79 11.50 11.74
C ASP A 442 -7.61 12.13 12.47
N PHE A 443 -7.37 13.41 12.23
CA PHE A 443 -6.29 14.18 12.85
C PHE A 443 -6.90 15.21 13.78
N ASN A 444 -6.57 15.16 15.07
CA ASN A 444 -7.06 16.07 16.10
C ASN A 444 -6.03 17.08 16.57
#